data_AF-A0A7S0UUB8-F1
#
_entry.id   AF-A0A7S0UUB8-F1
#
_cell.length_a   1.000
_cell.length_b   1.000
_cell.length_c   1.000
_cell.angle_alpha   90.00
_cell.angle_beta   90.00
_cell.angle_gamma   90.00
#
_symmetry.space_group_name_H-M   'P 1'
#
loop_
_entity.id
_entity.type
_entity.pdbx_description
1 polymer ?
#
loop_
_entity_poly.entity_id
_entity_poly.type
_entity_poly.pdbx_seq_one_letter_code
_entity_poly.pdbx_strand_id
1 'polypeptide(L)'
;FFLEGPRHNAPSTIFLDEIDALMSARGGSGEHEASRRMKTELLIQMDGLLRNDREGNGGVFVLAATNLPWELDLALLRRLEKRILVPLPNADARAAMFRTLLESRLAPEVSADFLAAQTEGFSGSDVAVLAKEAAMRPLRRLLHVLDVGEVG
;
A
#
# COMPACT_ATOMS: atom_id res chain seq x y z
N PHE A 1 -23.15 -1.62 -10.05
CA PHE A 1 -22.27 -1.63 -11.24
C PHE A 1 -20.76 -1.43 -10.93
N PHE A 2 -20.29 -1.30 -9.69
CA PHE A 2 -18.90 -1.66 -9.31
C PHE A 2 -18.90 -2.53 -8.05
N LEU A 3 -19.72 -2.15 -7.06
CA LEU A 3 -19.91 -2.91 -5.82
C LEU A 3 -21.06 -3.95 -5.90
N GLU A 4 -21.84 -4.00 -6.99
CA GLU A 4 -22.96 -4.95 -7.11
C GLU A 4 -22.53 -6.39 -7.40
N GLY A 5 -21.53 -6.60 -8.27
CA GLY A 5 -21.02 -7.95 -8.55
C GLY A 5 -20.55 -8.66 -7.27
N PRO A 6 -19.69 -8.02 -6.46
CA PRO A 6 -19.27 -8.55 -5.17
C PRO A 6 -20.41 -8.85 -4.18
N ARG A 7 -21.55 -8.13 -4.24
CA ARG A 7 -22.73 -8.42 -3.38
C ARG A 7 -23.36 -9.77 -3.68
N HIS A 8 -23.40 -10.18 -4.94
CA HIS A 8 -23.98 -11.47 -5.33
C HIS A 8 -23.03 -12.65 -5.07
N ASN A 9 -21.72 -12.37 -4.92
CA ASN A 9 -20.67 -13.35 -4.67
C ASN A 9 -20.15 -13.30 -3.22
N ALA A 10 -21.00 -12.91 -2.27
CA ALA A 10 -20.60 -12.91 -0.86
C ALA A 10 -20.22 -14.33 -0.39
N PRO A 11 -19.19 -14.49 0.47
CA PRO A 11 -18.36 -13.44 1.05
C PRO A 11 -17.32 -12.88 0.05
N SER A 12 -17.17 -11.55 0.00
CA SER A 12 -16.21 -10.90 -0.90
C SER A 12 -15.50 -9.72 -0.25
N THR A 13 -14.26 -9.48 -0.69
CA THR A 13 -13.45 -8.32 -0.27
C THR A 13 -13.24 -7.38 -1.45
N ILE A 14 -13.49 -6.09 -1.23
CA ILE A 14 -13.27 -5.02 -2.20
C ILE A 14 -12.13 -4.15 -1.67
N PHE A 15 -11.09 -4.00 -2.47
CA PHE A 15 -9.95 -3.12 -2.17
C PHE A 15 -9.98 -1.87 -3.04
N LEU A 16 -9.95 -0.70 -2.42
CA LEU A 16 -9.93 0.61 -3.04
C LEU A 16 -8.60 1.30 -2.71
N ASP A 17 -7.65 1.27 -3.63
CA ASP A 17 -6.39 1.98 -3.46
C ASP A 17 -6.50 3.44 -3.92
N GLU A 18 -5.66 4.31 -3.37
CA GLU A 18 -5.61 5.75 -3.69
C GLU A 18 -7.00 6.42 -3.71
N ILE A 19 -7.84 6.09 -2.71
CA ILE A 19 -9.24 6.54 -2.70
C ILE A 19 -9.38 8.07 -2.68
N ASP A 20 -8.34 8.79 -2.28
CA ASP A 20 -8.26 10.26 -2.35
C ASP A 20 -8.34 10.80 -3.79
N ALA A 21 -7.83 10.06 -4.78
CA ALA A 21 -7.96 10.44 -6.19
C ALA A 21 -9.42 10.52 -6.64
N LEU A 22 -10.30 9.68 -6.04
CA LEU A 22 -11.72 9.63 -6.33
C LEU A 22 -12.56 10.44 -5.35
N MET A 23 -12.15 10.54 -4.08
CA MET A 23 -12.98 11.01 -2.96
C MET A 23 -12.37 12.19 -2.19
N SER A 24 -11.56 13.02 -2.86
CA SER A 24 -11.05 14.27 -2.29
C SER A 24 -12.17 15.27 -2.00
N ALA A 25 -12.10 15.92 -0.83
CA ALA A 25 -12.99 16.99 -0.37
C ALA A 25 -12.80 18.30 -1.15
N ARG A 26 -11.71 18.45 -1.91
CA ARG A 26 -11.41 19.66 -2.70
C ARG A 26 -12.26 19.68 -3.99
N GLY A 27 -13.57 19.84 -3.84
CA GLY A 27 -14.50 20.16 -4.93
C GLY A 27 -14.58 21.68 -5.16
N GLY A 28 -13.53 22.26 -5.74
CA GLY A 28 -13.53 23.66 -6.16
C GLY A 28 -14.33 23.90 -7.45
N SER A 29 -14.47 25.16 -7.86
CA SER A 29 -15.17 25.61 -9.09
C SER A 29 -14.66 25.00 -10.42
N GLY A 30 -13.62 24.16 -10.40
CA GLY A 30 -13.10 23.40 -11.54
C GLY A 30 -13.37 21.89 -11.50
N GLU A 31 -14.07 21.37 -10.49
CA GLU A 31 -14.41 19.95 -10.45
C GLU A 31 -15.54 19.64 -11.44
N HIS A 32 -15.32 18.60 -12.25
CA HIS A 32 -16.25 18.19 -13.31
C HIS A 32 -17.51 17.55 -12.71
N GLU A 33 -18.68 17.86 -13.28
CA GLU A 33 -19.97 17.21 -12.99
C GLU A 33 -19.89 15.68 -12.97
N ALA A 34 -19.11 15.09 -13.88
CA ALA A 34 -18.90 13.65 -13.96
C ALA A 34 -18.24 13.07 -12.69
N SER A 35 -17.25 13.78 -12.12
CA SER A 35 -16.60 13.38 -10.87
C SER A 35 -17.58 13.41 -9.70
N ARG A 36 -18.40 14.47 -9.59
CA ARG A 36 -19.45 14.57 -8.56
C ARG A 36 -20.47 13.43 -8.64
N ARG A 37 -20.91 13.07 -9.84
CA ARG A 37 -21.84 11.94 -10.03
C ARG A 37 -21.19 10.62 -9.65
N MET A 38 -19.93 10.40 -10.01
CA MET A 38 -19.18 9.21 -9.65
C MET A 38 -19.03 9.07 -8.12
N LYS A 39 -18.66 10.15 -7.42
CA LYS A 39 -18.59 10.19 -5.95
C LYS A 39 -19.92 9.82 -5.32
N THR A 40 -21.00 10.43 -5.82
CA THR A 40 -22.36 10.19 -5.32
C THR A 40 -22.76 8.72 -5.49
N GLU A 41 -22.52 8.15 -6.67
CA GLU A 41 -22.83 6.75 -6.96
C GLU A 41 -22.03 5.79 -6.08
N LEU A 42 -20.74 6.07 -5.85
CA LEU A 42 -19.91 5.26 -4.95
C LEU A 42 -20.48 5.25 -3.53
N LEU A 43 -20.87 6.41 -3.00
CA LEU A 43 -21.46 6.53 -1.67
C LEU A 43 -22.80 5.78 -1.56
N ILE A 44 -23.65 5.86 -2.59
CA ILE A 44 -24.92 5.11 -2.66
C ILE A 44 -24.66 3.61 -2.64
N GLN A 45 -23.70 3.13 -3.43
CA GLN A 45 -23.36 1.71 -3.46
C GLN A 45 -22.80 1.23 -2.12
N MET A 46 -21.94 2.03 -1.45
CA MET A 46 -21.44 1.71 -0.10
C MET A 46 -22.56 1.62 0.94
N ASP A 47 -23.57 2.49 0.90
CA ASP A 47 -24.74 2.39 1.78
C ASP A 47 -25.53 1.10 1.55
N GLY A 48 -25.59 0.64 0.29
CA GLY A 48 -26.21 -0.63 -0.07
C GLY A 48 -25.46 -1.86 0.46
N LEU A 49 -24.15 -1.74 0.70
CA LEU A 49 -23.35 -2.82 1.32
C LEU A 49 -23.62 -2.92 2.83
N LEU A 50 -23.58 -1.78 3.53
CA LEU A 50 -23.76 -1.71 4.98
C LEU A 50 -25.13 -2.24 5.47
N ARG A 51 -26.16 -2.17 4.62
CA ARG A 51 -27.51 -2.65 4.94
C ARG A 51 -27.65 -4.17 4.88
N ASN A 52 -26.86 -4.82 4.03
CA ASN A 52 -27.00 -6.24 3.70
C ASN A 52 -26.24 -7.17 4.65
N ASP A 53 -25.34 -6.65 5.48
CA ASP A 53 -24.67 -7.43 6.55
C ASP A 53 -25.67 -8.04 7.55
N ARG A 54 -26.91 -7.54 7.59
CA ARG A 54 -27.98 -8.02 8.48
C ARG A 54 -28.69 -9.29 8.01
N GLU A 55 -28.47 -9.74 6.77
CA GLU A 55 -29.19 -10.88 6.17
C GLU A 55 -28.39 -12.19 6.20
N GLY A 56 -27.26 -12.26 6.90
CA GLY A 56 -26.56 -13.52 7.21
C GLY A 56 -25.73 -14.14 6.06
N ASN A 57 -25.53 -13.43 4.96
CA ASN A 57 -24.91 -13.98 3.73
C ASN A 57 -23.38 -13.77 3.62
N GLY A 58 -22.66 -13.67 4.75
CA GLY A 58 -21.19 -13.59 4.75
C GLY A 58 -20.57 -12.20 4.47
N GLY A 59 -21.38 -11.20 4.14
CA GLY A 59 -21.00 -9.79 4.07
C GLY A 59 -20.03 -9.41 2.94
N VAL A 60 -19.88 -8.11 2.71
CA VAL A 60 -18.87 -7.56 1.80
C VAL A 60 -17.90 -6.69 2.60
N PHE A 61 -16.63 -7.08 2.66
CA PHE A 61 -15.60 -6.33 3.36
C PHE A 61 -15.00 -5.28 2.42
N VAL A 62 -15.06 -4.01 2.78
CA VAL A 62 -14.45 -2.92 2.01
C VAL A 62 -13.20 -2.43 2.72
N LEU A 63 -12.06 -2.55 2.04
CA LEU A 63 -10.78 -1.99 2.47
C LEU A 63 -10.42 -0.84 1.54
N ALA A 64 -10.10 0.32 2.11
CA ALA A 64 -9.66 1.49 1.35
C ALA A 64 -8.31 1.98 1.88
N ALA A 65 -7.43 2.37 0.96
CA ALA A 65 -6.10 2.91 1.25
C ALA A 65 -5.96 4.34 0.70
N THR A 66 -5.23 5.18 1.42
CA THR A 66 -4.91 6.55 1.02
C THR A 66 -3.62 7.02 1.71
N ASN A 67 -2.88 7.86 1.01
CA ASN A 67 -1.74 8.59 1.58
C ASN A 67 -2.14 10.00 2.09
N LEU A 68 -3.36 10.45 1.79
CA LEU A 68 -3.88 11.78 2.08
C LEU A 68 -5.19 11.71 2.89
N PRO A 69 -5.21 11.09 4.07
CA PRO A 69 -6.44 10.86 4.83
C PRO A 69 -7.18 12.15 5.24
N TRP A 70 -6.46 13.27 5.37
CA TRP A 70 -7.05 14.58 5.67
C TRP A 70 -7.74 15.24 4.48
N GLU A 71 -7.50 14.75 3.26
CA GLU A 71 -8.16 15.27 2.06
C GLU A 71 -9.46 14.53 1.73
N LEU A 72 -9.81 13.47 2.46
CA LEU A 72 -11.00 12.68 2.17
C LEU A 72 -12.30 13.37 2.58
N ASP A 73 -13.34 13.19 1.75
CA ASP A 73 -14.69 13.66 2.01
C ASP A 73 -15.28 13.03 3.30
N LEU A 74 -15.92 13.86 4.13
CA LEU A 74 -16.55 13.43 5.39
C LEU A 74 -17.63 12.35 5.18
N ALA A 75 -18.34 12.35 4.06
CA ALA A 75 -19.34 11.36 3.72
C ALA A 75 -18.72 9.97 3.52
N LEU A 76 -17.54 9.89 2.90
CA LEU A 76 -16.80 8.63 2.80
C LEU A 76 -16.31 8.18 4.18
N LEU A 77 -15.73 9.10 4.94
CA LEU A 77 -15.20 8.82 6.28
C LEU A 77 -16.27 8.29 7.25
N ARG A 78 -17.54 8.69 7.10
CA ARG A 78 -18.66 8.15 7.89
C ARG A 78 -18.99 6.69 7.57
N ARG A 79 -18.67 6.21 6.36
CA ARG A 79 -18.92 4.83 5.92
C ARG A 79 -17.73 3.92 6.22
N LEU A 80 -16.54 4.49 6.36
CA LEU A 80 -15.32 3.80 6.79
C LEU A 80 -15.08 4.04 8.29
N GLU A 81 -15.82 3.31 9.12
CA GLU A 81 -15.81 3.45 10.58
C GLU A 81 -14.46 3.08 11.20
N LYS A 82 -13.80 2.03 10.70
CA LYS A 82 -12.50 1.56 11.17
C LYS A 82 -11.40 2.22 10.36
N ARG A 83 -10.49 2.91 11.04
CA ARG A 83 -9.36 3.62 10.45
C ARG A 83 -8.09 3.19 11.13
N ILE A 84 -7.16 2.64 10.35
CA ILE A 84 -5.89 2.14 10.86
C ILE A 84 -4.79 3.00 10.25
N LEU A 85 -4.02 3.66 11.11
CA LEU A 85 -2.80 4.34 10.69
C LEU A 85 -1.70 3.30 10.53
N VAL A 86 -1.07 3.28 9.36
CA VAL A 86 0.12 2.46 9.09
C VAL A 86 1.35 3.37 9.21
N PRO A 87 2.08 3.33 10.35
CA PRO A 87 3.28 4.14 10.51
C PRO A 87 4.46 3.54 9.74
N LEU A 88 5.57 4.29 9.69
CA LEU A 88 6.86 3.73 9.28
C LEU A 88 7.24 2.54 10.17
N PRO A 89 7.91 1.52 9.60
CA PRO A 89 8.28 0.34 10.38
C PRO A 89 9.29 0.70 11.48
N ASN A 90 9.09 0.10 12.65
CA ASN A 90 10.05 0.20 13.76
C ASN A 90 11.29 -0.67 13.49
N ALA A 91 12.28 -0.63 14.39
CA ALA A 91 13.52 -1.39 14.25
C ALA A 91 13.27 -2.90 14.09
N ASP A 92 12.41 -3.49 14.92
CA ASP A 92 12.12 -4.93 14.85
C ASP A 92 11.47 -5.33 13.52
N ALA A 93 10.53 -4.51 13.03
CA ALA A 93 9.88 -4.70 11.74
C ALA A 93 10.89 -4.57 10.59
N ARG A 94 11.78 -3.57 10.61
CA ARG A 94 12.86 -3.45 9.61
C ARG A 94 13.82 -4.63 9.66
N ALA A 95 14.18 -5.12 10.85
CA ALA A 95 15.02 -6.30 11.00
C ALA A 95 14.34 -7.54 10.40
N ALA A 96 13.04 -7.74 10.66
CA ALA A 96 12.26 -8.81 10.05
C ALA A 96 12.21 -8.66 8.51
N MET A 97 12.03 -7.45 7.98
CA MET A 97 12.07 -7.20 6.54
C MET A 97 13.43 -7.56 5.95
N PHE A 98 14.54 -7.15 6.57
CA PHE A 98 15.88 -7.51 6.10
C PHE A 98 16.12 -9.02 6.14
N ARG A 99 15.67 -9.72 7.18
CA ARG A 99 15.75 -11.20 7.24
C ARG A 99 14.99 -11.84 6.07
N THR A 100 13.81 -11.34 5.74
CA THR A 100 13.01 -11.86 4.62
C THR A 100 13.62 -11.52 3.26
N LEU A 101 14.11 -10.30 3.08
CA LEU A 101 14.62 -9.81 1.79
C LEU A 101 16.02 -10.31 1.45
N LEU A 102 16.87 -10.49 2.46
CA LEU A 102 18.27 -10.89 2.30
C LEU A 102 18.50 -12.36 2.62
N GLU A 103 17.54 -13.05 3.24
CA GLU A 103 17.63 -14.46 3.62
C GLU A 103 19.00 -14.79 4.27
N SER A 104 19.75 -15.71 3.68
CA SER A 104 21.11 -16.13 4.08
C SER A 104 22.22 -15.49 3.24
N ARG A 105 21.95 -14.37 2.55
CA ARG A 105 22.90 -13.70 1.64
C ARG A 105 23.72 -12.59 2.33
N LEU A 106 23.65 -12.54 3.66
CA LEU A 106 24.42 -11.59 4.47
C LEU A 106 25.86 -12.09 4.65
N ALA A 107 26.81 -11.15 4.63
CA ALA A 107 28.18 -11.44 5.06
C ALA A 107 28.20 -11.72 6.58
N PRO A 108 29.15 -12.53 7.08
CA PRO A 108 29.20 -12.92 8.49
C PRO A 108 29.19 -11.75 9.49
N GLU A 109 29.72 -10.60 9.07
CA GLU A 109 29.81 -9.37 9.85
C GLU A 109 28.54 -8.50 9.83
N VAL A 110 27.56 -8.80 8.97
CA VAL A 110 26.33 -8.01 8.81
C VAL A 110 25.13 -8.78 9.34
N SER A 111 24.45 -8.22 10.34
CA SER A 111 23.18 -8.75 10.84
C SER A 111 21.99 -7.89 10.43
N ALA A 112 20.81 -8.50 10.37
CA ALA A 112 19.57 -7.77 10.10
C ALA A 112 19.27 -6.71 11.18
N ASP A 113 19.64 -6.97 12.44
CA ASP A 113 19.46 -6.02 13.54
C ASP A 113 20.40 -4.82 13.41
N PHE A 114 21.64 -5.04 12.95
CA PHE A 114 22.56 -3.96 12.60
C PHE A 114 21.98 -3.09 11.47
N LEU A 115 21.49 -3.72 10.39
CA LEU A 115 20.87 -2.99 9.27
C LEU A 115 19.64 -2.20 9.71
N ALA A 116 18.81 -2.76 10.58
CA ALA A 116 17.63 -2.09 11.11
C ALA A 116 17.97 -0.86 11.96
N ALA A 117 19.05 -0.92 12.75
CA ALA A 117 19.54 0.23 13.52
C ALA A 117 20.05 1.37 12.60
N GLN A 118 20.67 1.02 11.48
CA GLN A 118 21.22 2.00 10.53
C GLN A 118 20.18 2.62 9.58
N THR A 119 18.94 2.16 9.62
CA THR A 119 17.88 2.54 8.65
C THR A 119 16.67 3.15 9.33
N GLU A 120 16.89 3.90 10.41
CA GLU A 120 15.81 4.66 11.04
C GLU A 120 15.12 5.61 10.05
N GLY A 121 13.78 5.62 10.08
CA GLY A 121 12.96 6.43 9.17
C GLY A 121 12.72 5.79 7.79
N PHE A 122 13.33 4.64 7.47
CA PHE A 122 13.10 3.98 6.18
C PHE A 122 11.70 3.38 6.11
N SER A 123 11.02 3.57 4.98
CA SER A 123 9.81 2.83 4.63
C SER A 123 10.15 1.39 4.23
N GLY A 124 9.12 0.53 4.13
CA GLY A 124 9.31 -0.82 3.59
C GLY A 124 9.89 -0.83 2.18
N SER A 125 9.51 0.15 1.35
CA SER A 125 10.05 0.33 0.00
C SER A 125 11.53 0.69 0.03
N ASP A 126 11.95 1.60 0.92
CA ASP A 126 13.36 1.99 1.06
C ASP A 126 14.23 0.80 1.49
N VAL A 127 13.73 0.00 2.43
CA VAL A 127 14.39 -1.24 2.88
C VAL A 127 14.54 -2.24 1.71
N ALA A 128 13.49 -2.43 0.92
CA ALA A 128 13.52 -3.32 -0.24
C ALA A 128 14.50 -2.85 -1.32
N VAL A 129 14.52 -1.55 -1.62
CA VAL A 129 15.45 -0.94 -2.57
C VAL A 129 16.89 -1.10 -2.08
N LEU A 130 17.15 -0.82 -0.79
CA LEU A 130 18.48 -0.98 -0.21
C LEU A 130 18.97 -2.43 -0.30
N ALA A 131 18.12 -3.40 0.06
CA ALA A 131 18.44 -4.82 -0.04
C ALA A 131 18.77 -5.23 -1.48
N LYS A 132 17.97 -4.77 -2.46
CA LYS A 132 18.18 -5.03 -3.88
C LYS A 132 19.50 -4.43 -4.39
N GLU A 133 19.78 -3.17 -4.08
CA GLU A 133 21.02 -2.50 -4.50
C GLU A 133 22.26 -3.15 -3.87
N ALA A 134 22.18 -3.58 -2.61
CA ALA A 134 23.25 -4.34 -1.96
C ALA A 134 23.54 -5.65 -2.69
N ALA A 135 22.50 -6.40 -3.08
CA ALA A 135 22.65 -7.65 -3.83
C ALA A 135 23.21 -7.47 -5.25
N MET A 136 23.01 -6.31 -5.88
CA MET A 136 23.51 -6.02 -7.23
C MET A 136 24.97 -5.56 -7.26
N ARG A 137 25.55 -5.12 -6.14
CA ARG A 137 26.93 -4.62 -6.08
C ARG A 137 27.99 -5.63 -6.56
N PRO A 138 27.97 -6.91 -6.15
CA PRO A 138 28.95 -7.90 -6.62
C PRO A 138 28.90 -8.09 -8.14
N LEU A 139 27.69 -8.16 -8.72
CA LEU A 139 27.50 -8.30 -10.16
C LEU A 139 28.07 -7.09 -10.92
N ARG A 140 27.79 -5.86 -10.44
CA ARG A 140 28.35 -4.64 -11.05
C ARG A 140 29.88 -4.60 -11.01
N ARG A 141 30.51 -5.09 -9.93
CA ARG A 141 31.98 -5.21 -9.87
C ARG A 141 32.51 -6.21 -10.89
N LEU A 142 31.85 -7.35 -11.03
CA LEU A 142 32.28 -8.40 -11.95
C LEU A 142 32.17 -7.95 -13.42
N LEU A 143 31.06 -7.30 -13.79
CA LEU A 143 30.91 -6.69 -15.11
C LEU A 143 31.99 -5.65 -15.41
N HIS A 144 32.31 -4.79 -14.44
CA HIS A 144 33.39 -3.81 -14.60
C HIS A 144 34.77 -4.45 -14.78
N VAL A 145 35.04 -5.58 -14.11
CA VAL A 145 36.29 -6.34 -14.32
C VAL A 145 36.34 -6.97 -15.70
N LEU A 146 35.21 -7.46 -16.23
CA LEU A 146 35.12 -8.03 -17.57
C LEU A 146 35.30 -6.96 -18.66
N ASP A 147 34.65 -5.80 -18.52
CA ASP A 147 34.81 -4.67 -19.47
C ASP A 147 36.25 -4.15 -19.53
N VAL A 148 36.97 -4.13 -18.39
CA VAL A 148 38.37 -3.71 -18.35
C VAL A 148 39.32 -4.85 -18.79
N GLY A 149 38.90 -6.11 -18.67
CA GLY A 149 39.67 -7.29 -19.05
C GLY A 149 39.72 -7.58 -20.55
N GLU A 150 38.78 -7.08 -21.36
CA GLU A 150 38.80 -7.23 -22.82
C GLU A 150 39.66 -6.18 -23.56
N VAL A 151 40.21 -5.20 -22.84
CA VAL A 151 41.06 -4.12 -23.42
C VAL A 151 42.55 -4.31 -23.08
N GLY A 152 42.94 -5.48 -22.54
CA GLY A 152 44.32 -5.80 -22.14
C GLY A 152 45.02 -6.78 -23.07
#